data_AF-A0A510Y4M3-F1
#
_entry.id   AF-A0A510Y4M3-F1
#
_cell.length_a   1.000
_cell.length_b   1.000
_cell.length_c   1.000
_cell.angle_alpha   90.00
_cell.angle_beta   90.00
_cell.angle_gamma   90.00
#
_symmetry.space_group_name_H-M   'P 1'
#
loop_
_entity.id
_entity.type
_entity.pdbx_description
1 polymer ?
#
loop_
_entity_poly.entity_id
_entity_poly.type
_entity_poly.pdbx_seq_one_letter_code
_entity_poly.pdbx_strand_id
1 'polypeptide(L)'
;MHTSTFGYIFNGNELLVGTAGSLAPYIQEACPQMYNNIDKLFHSLHPFAMDGTPLRFLSDAAVLKAPWAAYDLCNNHCFLDESSFFS
;
A
#
# COMPACT_ATOMS: atom_id res chain seq x y z
N MET A 1 9.94 20.55 -1.40
CA MET A 1 9.10 19.38 -1.07
C MET A 1 9.94 18.14 -1.35
N HIS A 2 10.43 17.46 -0.32
CA HIS A 2 11.19 16.22 -0.51
C HIS A 2 10.21 15.14 -0.96
N THR A 3 10.14 14.88 -2.26
CA THR A 3 9.41 13.73 -2.81
C THR A 3 10.15 12.47 -2.38
N SER A 4 9.83 11.98 -1.19
CA SER A 4 10.38 10.72 -0.70
C SER A 4 9.81 9.60 -1.54
N THR A 5 10.69 8.88 -2.25
CA THR A 5 10.29 7.76 -3.11
C THR A 5 10.05 6.53 -2.24
N PHE A 6 8.79 6.09 -2.17
CA PHE A 6 8.37 4.88 -1.48
C PHE A 6 7.99 3.81 -2.50
N GLY A 7 8.11 2.55 -2.13
CA GLY A 7 7.70 1.44 -2.96
C GLY A 7 7.24 0.28 -2.13
N TYR A 8 6.92 -0.81 -2.82
CA TYR A 8 6.65 -2.08 -2.18
C TYR A 8 7.28 -3.25 -2.92
N ILE A 9 7.40 -4.37 -2.24
CA ILE A 9 7.86 -5.64 -2.79
C ILE A 9 7.05 -6.79 -2.17
N PHE A 10 6.86 -7.86 -2.94
CA PHE A 10 6.33 -9.10 -2.41
C PHE A 10 7.41 -9.84 -1.62
N ASN A 11 7.09 -10.23 -0.40
CA ASN A 11 7.93 -11.06 0.46
C ASN A 11 7.11 -12.29 0.88
N GLY A 12 7.17 -13.35 0.09
CA GLY A 12 6.28 -14.50 0.25
C GLY A 12 4.82 -14.11 0.07
N ASN A 13 4.03 -14.16 1.16
CA ASN A 13 2.59 -13.89 1.14
C ASN A 13 2.21 -12.52 1.73
N GLU A 14 3.18 -11.63 1.93
CA GLU A 14 2.95 -10.26 2.40
C GLU A 14 3.61 -9.23 1.46
N LEU A 15 3.10 -8.00 1.51
CA LEU A 15 3.65 -6.86 0.78
C LEU A 15 4.41 -5.96 1.77
N LEU A 16 5.72 -5.83 1.58
CA LEU A 16 6.53 -4.92 2.37
C LEU A 16 6.55 -3.54 1.72
N VAL A 17 6.16 -2.50 2.46
CA VAL A 17 6.17 -1.11 1.99
C VAL A 17 7.32 -0.37 2.66
N GLY A 18 8.15 0.31 1.87
CA GLY A 18 9.37 0.94 2.35
C GLY A 18 10.02 1.85 1.30
N THR A 19 11.12 2.50 1.66
CA THR A 19 12.01 3.19 0.73
C THR A 19 12.96 2.20 0.05
N ALA A 20 13.62 2.64 -1.02
CA ALA A 20 14.56 1.80 -1.77
C ALA A 20 15.64 1.18 -0.88
N GLY A 21 16.13 1.93 0.13
CA GLY A 21 17.15 1.45 1.06
C GLY A 21 16.64 0.32 1.96
N SER A 22 15.42 0.45 2.48
CA SER A 22 14.81 -0.58 3.35
C SER A 22 14.33 -1.81 2.58
N LEU A 23 14.00 -1.65 1.31
CA LEU A 23 13.58 -2.76 0.43
C LEU A 23 14.76 -3.50 -0.20
N ALA A 24 15.94 -2.88 -0.29
CA ALA A 24 17.17 -3.47 -0.84
C ALA A 24 17.48 -4.92 -0.38
N PRO A 25 17.39 -5.28 0.91
CA PRO A 25 17.66 -6.65 1.36
C PRO A 25 16.63 -7.69 0.91
N TYR A 26 15.44 -7.26 0.48
CA TYR A 26 14.32 -8.11 0.08
C TYR A 26 14.20 -8.31 -1.43
N ILE A 27 15.09 -7.70 -2.25
CA ILE A 27 15.08 -7.75 -3.73
C ILE A 27 15.38 -9.16 -4.30
N GLN A 28 15.48 -10.18 -3.45
CA GLN A 28 15.93 -11.51 -3.85
C GLN A 28 14.98 -12.21 -4.84
N GLU A 29 13.67 -11.95 -4.75
CA GLU A 29 12.65 -12.65 -5.57
C GLU A 29 11.84 -11.73 -6.49
N ALA A 30 11.81 -10.42 -6.21
CA ALA A 30 11.05 -9.45 -7.00
C ALA A 30 11.72 -8.08 -7.04
N CYS A 31 11.47 -7.31 -8.12
CA CYS A 31 11.87 -5.92 -8.17
C CYS A 31 10.88 -5.06 -7.38
N PRO A 32 11.35 -4.20 -6.46
CA PRO A 32 10.48 -3.31 -5.72
C PRO A 32 9.86 -2.29 -6.68
N GLN A 33 8.55 -2.10 -6.59
CA GLN A 33 7.84 -1.12 -7.41
C GLN A 33 7.86 0.23 -6.69
N MET A 34 8.62 1.17 -7.25
CA MET A 34 8.90 2.46 -6.62
C MET A 34 8.02 3.57 -7.20
N TYR A 35 7.50 4.42 -6.32
CA TYR A 35 6.61 5.52 -6.64
C TYR A 35 7.09 6.82 -6.00
N ASN A 36 7.04 7.90 -6.77
CA ASN A 36 7.32 9.26 -6.30
C ASN A 36 6.05 9.99 -5.81
N ASN A 37 4.89 9.33 -5.88
CA ASN A 37 3.60 9.85 -5.49
C ASN A 37 2.89 8.82 -4.60
N ILE A 38 2.47 9.24 -3.42
CA ILE A 38 1.85 8.38 -2.40
C ILE A 38 0.47 7.89 -2.84
N ASP A 39 -0.32 8.71 -3.54
CA ASP A 39 -1.63 8.29 -4.05
C ASP A 39 -1.49 7.15 -5.06
N LYS A 40 -0.47 7.21 -5.94
CA LYS A 40 -0.18 6.12 -6.89
C LYS A 40 0.27 4.85 -6.19
N LEU A 41 1.06 4.98 -5.13
CA LEU A 41 1.46 3.84 -4.28
C LEU A 41 0.23 3.20 -3.62
N PHE A 42 -0.66 4.00 -3.04
CA PHE A 42 -1.86 3.47 -2.38
C PHE A 42 -2.82 2.83 -3.38
N HIS A 43 -2.99 3.44 -4.55
CA HIS A 43 -3.82 2.88 -5.61
C HIS A 43 -3.33 1.50 -6.09
N SER A 44 -2.00 1.29 -6.18
CA SER A 44 -1.45 -0.01 -6.54
C SER A 44 -1.50 -1.04 -5.40
N LEU A 45 -1.43 -0.60 -4.14
CA LEU A 45 -1.56 -1.48 -2.96
C LEU A 45 -3.00 -1.94 -2.69
N HIS A 46 -3.98 -1.08 -3.00
CA HIS A 46 -5.41 -1.31 -2.76
C HIS A 46 -5.96 -2.67 -3.25
N PRO A 47 -5.77 -3.09 -4.50
CA PRO A 47 -6.29 -4.38 -4.95
C PRO A 47 -5.72 -5.56 -4.15
N PHE A 48 -4.47 -5.50 -3.70
CA PHE A 48 -3.87 -6.56 -2.89
C PHE A 48 -4.43 -6.58 -1.47
N ALA A 49 -4.64 -5.41 -0.86
CA ALA A 49 -5.29 -5.32 0.45
C ALA A 49 -6.72 -5.85 0.41
N MET A 50 -7.48 -5.54 -0.66
CA MET A 50 -8.83 -6.05 -0.88
C MET A 50 -8.89 -7.57 -1.07
N ASP A 51 -7.86 -8.15 -1.67
CA ASP A 51 -7.68 -9.61 -1.81
C ASP A 51 -7.24 -10.30 -0.50
N GLY A 52 -7.06 -9.52 0.57
CA GLY A 52 -6.62 -10.02 1.88
C GLY A 52 -5.11 -10.20 2.02
N THR A 53 -4.32 -9.68 1.07
CA THR A 53 -2.86 -9.69 1.19
C THR A 53 -2.42 -8.75 2.31
N PRO A 54 -1.70 -9.23 3.34
CA PRO A 54 -1.22 -8.39 4.42
C PRO A 54 -0.18 -7.37 3.93
N LEU A 55 -0.40 -6.10 4.28
CA LEU A 55 0.54 -5.01 4.03
C LEU A 55 1.36 -4.72 5.29
N ARG A 56 2.68 -4.72 5.17
CA ARG A 56 3.61 -4.42 6.25
C ARG A 56 4.49 -3.23 5.91
N PHE A 57 4.23 -2.11 6.58
CA PHE A 57 5.05 -0.91 6.47
C PHE A 57 6.30 -1.03 7.34
N LEU A 58 7.47 -0.89 6.72
CA LEU A 58 8.77 -0.81 7.38
C LEU A 58 8.91 0.50 8.16
N SER A 59 9.91 0.59 9.04
CA SER A 59 10.06 1.71 9.99
C SER A 59 10.12 3.08 9.31
N ASP A 60 10.75 3.17 8.15
CA ASP A 60 10.84 4.40 7.35
C ASP A 60 9.53 4.76 6.64
N ALA A 61 8.70 3.78 6.32
CA ALA A 61 7.36 3.95 5.76
C ALA A 61 6.26 3.97 6.84
N ALA A 62 6.61 3.97 8.13
CA ALA A 62 5.63 3.98 9.22
C ALA A 62 4.73 5.23 9.18
N VAL A 63 5.26 6.34 8.65
CA VAL A 63 4.52 7.59 8.42
C VAL A 63 3.35 7.41 7.44
N LEU A 64 3.39 6.38 6.59
CA LEU A 64 2.34 6.08 5.62
C LEU A 64 1.17 5.28 6.21
N LYS A 65 1.31 4.72 7.43
CA LYS A 65 0.24 3.89 8.04
C LYS A 65 -1.06 4.66 8.27
N ALA A 66 -0.95 5.87 8.81
CA ALA A 66 -2.12 6.73 9.06
C ALA A 66 -2.84 7.17 7.76
N PRO A 67 -2.14 7.70 6.74
CA PRO A 67 -2.80 8.05 5.48
C PRO A 67 -3.26 6.82 4.69
N TRP A 68 -2.60 5.66 4.82
CA TRP A 68 -3.08 4.39 4.27
C TRP A 68 -4.42 3.99 4.89
N ALA A 69 -4.54 4.00 6.22
CA ALA A 69 -5.80 3.69 6.90
C ALA A 69 -6.94 4.63 6.47
N ALA A 70 -6.65 5.92 6.27
CA ALA A 70 -7.65 6.86 5.75
C ALA A 70 -8.06 6.54 4.30
N TYR A 71 -7.11 6.14 3.45
CA TYR A 71 -7.36 5.76 2.07
C TYR A 71 -8.17 4.46 1.96
N ASP A 72 -7.78 3.44 2.73
CA ASP A 72 -8.43 2.14 2.79
C ASP A 72 -9.86 2.25 3.32
N LEU A 73 -10.09 3.02 4.40
CA LEU A 73 -11.44 3.28 4.92
C LEU A 73 -12.32 4.04 3.93
N CYS A 74 -11.78 5.03 3.22
CA CYS A 74 -12.54 5.82 2.25
C CYS A 74 -13.01 4.94 1.07
N ASN A 75 -12.12 4.09 0.55
CA ASN A 75 -12.45 3.20 -0.55
C ASN A 75 -13.28 1.97 -0.13
N ASN A 76 -13.16 1.52 1.13
CA ASN A 76 -14.05 0.50 1.70
C ASN A 76 -15.47 1.04 1.95
N HIS A 77 -15.62 2.31 2.34
CA HIS A 77 -16.95 2.92 2.54
C HIS A 77 -17.69 3.21 1.23
N CYS A 78 -17.00 3.50 0.13
CA CYS A 78 -17.65 3.63 -1.18
C CYS A 78 -18.30 2.32 -1.66
N PHE A 79 -17.92 1.16 -1.10
CA PHE A 79 -18.52 -0.12 -1.45
C PHE A 79 -19.81 -0.44 -0.65
N LEU A 80 -20.11 0.32 0.42
CA LEU A 80 -21.23 0.05 1.31
C LEU A 80 -22.48 0.91 1.04
N ASP A 81 -22.44 1.88 0.12
CA ASP A 81 -23.58 2.77 -0.17
C ASP A 81 -24.37 2.43 -1.45
N GLU A 82 -24.07 1.33 -2.15
CA GLU A 82 -24.86 0.92 -3.35
C GLU A 82 -25.68 -0.38 -3.17
N SER A 83 -25.79 -0.92 -1.95
CA SER A 83 -26.57 -2.15 -1.70
C SER A 83 -27.93 -1.94 -1.02
N SER A 84 -28.39 -0.70 -0.79
CA SER A 84 -29.59 -0.43 0.02
C SER A 84 -30.78 0.20 -0.74
N PHE A 85 -30.79 0.23 -2.08
CA PHE A 85 -31.85 0.92 -2.85
C PHE A 85 -32.75 0.01 -3.72
N PHE A 86 -32.84 -1.28 -3.41
CA PHE A 86 -33.88 -2.16 -3.96
C PHE A 86 -34.51 -3.02 -2.87
N SER A 87 -35.52 -2.50 -2.18
CA SER A 87 -36.62 -3.27 -1.57
C SER A 87 -37.84 -2.38 -1.41
#